data_AF-X0UFB1-F1
#
_entry.id   AF-X0UFB1-F1
#
_cell.length_a   1.000
_cell.length_b   1.000
_cell.length_c   1.000
_cell.angle_alpha   90.00
_cell.angle_beta   90.00
_cell.angle_gamma   90.00
#
_symmetry.space_group_name_H-M   'P 1'
#
loop_
_entity.id
_entity.type
_entity.pdbx_description
1 polymer ?
#
loop_
_entity_poly.entity_id
_entity_poly.type
_entity_poly.pdbx_seq_one_letter_code
_entity_poly.pdbx_strand_id
1 'polypeptide(L)'
;DNSEFAGGRSPYSMIGGRPTQLVLEDDYAALRHDVWLATDGAYKQALEQLAAKRSFIKTKVQPEEVPDFSREEATKTIAPKKLLTFDQKKWKGALRRLSAFFREFPVIYDSSISLNIRFSHKYFINSEGTVSHQPANLVSLYVRAATQASDGMGLKHFVPSYGTGLEQLPPEKEMAASIRKMAEELTALTSAPVLEKYLGPVLVTGQAAGELFAQVLAPQ
;
A
#
# COMPACT_ATOMS: atom_id res chain seq x y z
N ASP A 1 -23.28 2.45 -1.75
CA ASP A 1 -24.42 2.34 -0.83
C ASP A 1 -24.91 3.74 -0.53
N ASN A 2 -25.98 4.16 -1.19
CA ASN A 2 -26.64 5.44 -1.00
C ASN A 2 -27.74 5.38 0.06
N SER A 3 -28.12 4.17 0.50
CA SER A 3 -29.20 3.98 1.47
C SER A 3 -28.93 4.53 2.87
N GLU A 4 -27.79 5.16 3.12
CA GLU A 4 -27.30 5.62 4.45
C GLU A 4 -27.26 4.51 5.51
N PHE A 5 -27.41 3.26 5.07
CA PHE A 5 -27.37 2.10 5.94
C PHE A 5 -25.91 1.82 6.33
N ALA A 6 -25.52 2.28 7.51
CA ALA A 6 -24.29 1.83 8.15
C ALA A 6 -24.50 0.39 8.66
N GLY A 7 -24.20 -0.60 7.81
CA GLY A 7 -24.34 -2.03 8.11
C GLY A 7 -23.43 -2.58 9.21
N GLY A 8 -22.81 -1.71 10.00
CA GLY A 8 -21.83 -2.03 11.02
C GLY A 8 -22.21 -1.51 12.40
N ARG A 9 -22.52 -2.39 13.35
CA ARG A 9 -22.52 -2.06 14.79
C ARG A 9 -21.10 -1.80 15.35
N SER A 10 -20.08 -1.81 14.50
CA SER A 10 -18.68 -1.64 14.87
C SER A 10 -17.95 -0.84 13.77
N PRO A 11 -17.03 0.08 14.13
CA PRO A 11 -16.15 0.76 13.17
C PRO A 11 -15.25 -0.19 12.37
N TYR A 12 -15.23 -1.49 12.71
CA TYR A 12 -14.52 -2.55 11.97
C TYR A 12 -15.41 -3.38 11.04
N SER A 13 -16.70 -3.08 10.94
CA SER A 13 -17.60 -3.76 10.02
C SER A 13 -17.49 -3.12 8.64
N MET A 14 -16.43 -3.46 7.91
CA MET A 14 -16.28 -3.09 6.51
C MET A 14 -17.41 -3.70 5.67
N ILE A 15 -17.89 -2.94 4.69
CA ILE A 15 -18.65 -3.49 3.56
C ILE A 15 -17.72 -4.54 2.90
N GLY A 16 -18.12 -5.82 2.90
CA GLY A 16 -17.34 -6.89 2.25
C GLY A 16 -16.81 -8.01 3.15
N GLY A 17 -17.23 -8.09 4.42
CA GLY A 17 -16.80 -9.17 5.33
C GLY A 17 -15.35 -9.01 5.78
N ARG A 18 -14.89 -9.89 6.68
CA ARG A 18 -13.50 -9.87 7.14
C ARG A 18 -12.61 -10.67 6.18
N PRO A 19 -11.42 -10.17 5.81
CA PRO A 19 -10.47 -10.97 5.05
C PRO A 19 -10.15 -12.25 5.85
N THR A 20 -10.31 -13.40 5.19
CA THR A 20 -10.00 -14.71 5.76
C THR A 20 -8.72 -15.22 5.14
N GLN A 21 -7.80 -15.67 5.97
CA GLN A 21 -6.59 -16.33 5.50
C GLN A 21 -6.93 -17.75 5.08
N LEU A 22 -6.53 -18.12 3.87
CA LEU A 22 -6.68 -19.46 3.32
C LEU A 22 -5.35 -20.22 3.45
N VAL A 23 -5.42 -21.54 3.29
CA VAL A 23 -4.26 -22.41 3.06
C VAL A 23 -3.32 -21.84 1.99
N LEU A 24 -2.02 -21.94 2.22
CA LEU A 24 -0.98 -21.39 1.34
C LEU A 24 -0.42 -22.44 0.37
N GLU A 25 -0.60 -23.70 0.72
CA GLU A 25 -0.21 -24.88 -0.03
C GLU A 25 -1.03 -24.97 -1.32
N ASP A 26 -0.37 -25.37 -2.42
CA ASP A 26 -1.01 -25.63 -3.72
C ASP A 26 -1.69 -27.02 -3.72
N ASP A 27 -2.57 -27.24 -2.74
CA ASP A 27 -3.41 -28.43 -2.63
C ASP A 27 -4.85 -28.07 -2.98
N TYR A 28 -5.37 -28.68 -4.05
CA TYR A 28 -6.70 -28.36 -4.55
C TYR A 28 -7.81 -28.67 -3.52
N ALA A 29 -7.70 -29.77 -2.77
CA ALA A 29 -8.73 -30.16 -1.82
C ALA A 29 -8.77 -29.19 -0.64
N ALA A 30 -7.61 -28.81 -0.10
CA ALA A 30 -7.49 -27.83 0.97
C ALA A 30 -7.98 -26.45 0.51
N LEU A 31 -7.52 -25.97 -0.65
CA LEU A 31 -7.95 -24.67 -1.21
C LEU A 31 -9.45 -24.64 -1.45
N ARG A 32 -10.02 -25.69 -2.05
CA ARG A 32 -11.46 -25.77 -2.30
C ARG A 32 -12.26 -25.74 -0.99
N HIS A 33 -11.80 -26.45 0.03
CA HIS A 33 -12.45 -26.49 1.34
C HIS A 33 -12.44 -25.13 2.02
N ASP A 34 -11.28 -24.48 2.10
CA ASP A 34 -11.13 -23.17 2.74
C ASP A 34 -11.90 -22.08 2.00
N VAL A 35 -11.86 -22.08 0.66
CA VAL A 35 -12.65 -21.14 -0.15
C VAL A 35 -14.14 -21.37 0.08
N TRP A 36 -14.60 -22.63 0.17
CA TRP A 36 -15.99 -22.93 0.47
C TRP A 36 -16.40 -22.40 1.86
N LEU A 37 -15.60 -22.63 2.90
CA LEU A 37 -15.89 -22.11 4.24
C LEU A 37 -15.91 -20.59 4.29
N ALA A 38 -14.93 -19.94 3.65
CA ALA A 38 -14.85 -18.48 3.59
C ALA A 38 -16.08 -17.89 2.87
N THR A 39 -16.49 -18.49 1.75
CA THR A 39 -17.65 -18.01 0.99
C THR A 39 -18.98 -18.30 1.69
N ASP A 40 -19.14 -19.45 2.35
CA ASP A 40 -20.33 -19.78 3.16
C ASP A 40 -20.50 -18.80 4.34
N GLY A 41 -19.40 -18.49 5.04
CA GLY A 41 -19.40 -17.50 6.12
C GLY A 41 -19.77 -16.09 5.62
N ALA A 42 -19.16 -15.64 4.52
CA ALA A 42 -19.49 -14.36 3.90
C ALA A 42 -20.95 -14.29 3.41
N TYR A 43 -21.46 -15.39 2.84
CA TYR A 43 -22.85 -15.48 2.39
C TYR A 43 -23.84 -15.34 3.55
N LYS A 44 -23.61 -16.06 4.66
CA LYS A 44 -24.46 -15.97 5.86
C LYS A 44 -24.46 -14.55 6.45
N GLN A 45 -23.28 -13.93 6.53
CA GLN A 45 -23.17 -12.53 6.96
C GLN A 45 -23.92 -11.57 6.02
N ALA A 46 -23.82 -11.78 4.70
CA ALA A 46 -24.54 -10.98 3.71
C ALA A 46 -26.06 -11.12 3.83
N LEU A 47 -26.58 -12.31 4.17
CA LEU A 47 -28.00 -12.52 4.43
C LEU A 47 -28.50 -11.70 5.63
N GLU A 48 -27.74 -11.69 6.73
CA GLU A 48 -28.07 -10.87 7.91
C GLU A 48 -28.06 -9.39 7.58
N GLN A 49 -27.02 -8.91 6.86
CA GLN A 49 -26.92 -7.52 6.42
C GLN A 49 -28.06 -7.13 5.47
N LEU A 50 -28.44 -8.00 4.54
CA LEU A 50 -29.55 -7.78 3.63
C LEU A 50 -30.89 -7.69 4.38
N ALA A 51 -31.11 -8.57 5.36
CA ALA A 51 -32.32 -8.54 6.18
C ALA A 51 -32.41 -7.25 7.02
N ALA A 52 -31.29 -6.82 7.61
CA ALA A 52 -31.20 -5.57 8.35
C ALA A 52 -31.44 -4.35 7.44
N LYS A 53 -30.80 -4.31 6.26
CA LYS A 53 -30.98 -3.23 5.26
C LYS A 53 -32.43 -3.15 4.79
N ARG A 54 -33.06 -4.27 4.45
CA ARG A 54 -34.49 -4.31 4.08
C ARG A 54 -35.40 -3.79 5.19
N SER A 55 -35.08 -4.07 6.45
CA SER A 55 -35.84 -3.57 7.60
C SER A 55 -35.64 -2.07 7.78
N PHE A 56 -34.42 -1.56 7.61
CA PHE A 56 -34.10 -0.13 7.66
C PHE A 56 -34.80 0.67 6.55
N ILE A 57 -34.77 0.19 5.31
CA ILE A 57 -35.43 0.84 4.17
C ILE A 57 -36.93 1.02 4.42
N LYS A 58 -37.61 0.06 5.08
CA LYS A 58 -39.03 0.19 5.44
C LYS A 58 -39.33 1.33 6.41
N THR A 59 -38.33 1.81 7.14
CA THR A 59 -38.48 2.96 8.06
C THR A 59 -38.25 4.31 7.38
N LYS A 60 -37.71 4.33 6.14
CA LYS A 60 -37.50 5.58 5.41
C LYS A 60 -38.83 6.15 4.93
N VAL A 61 -39.01 7.45 5.17
CA VAL A 61 -40.20 8.21 4.74
C VAL A 61 -40.15 8.54 3.24
N GLN A 62 -38.95 8.72 2.68
CA GLN A 62 -38.74 8.92 1.25
C GLN A 62 -37.90 7.77 0.68
N PRO A 63 -38.42 7.04 -0.32
CA PRO A 63 -37.65 6.03 -1.01
C PRO A 63 -36.59 6.70 -1.89
N GLU A 64 -35.39 6.15 -1.90
CA GLU A 64 -34.33 6.56 -2.81
C GLU A 64 -34.41 5.73 -4.08
N GLU A 65 -34.54 6.39 -5.24
CA GLU A 65 -34.71 5.71 -6.53
C GLU A 65 -33.39 5.50 -7.27
N VAL A 66 -32.31 6.11 -6.79
CA VAL A 66 -30.98 5.97 -7.40
C VAL A 66 -30.44 4.57 -7.08
N PRO A 67 -30.05 3.78 -8.10
CA PRO A 67 -29.42 2.49 -7.86
C PRO A 67 -28.11 2.63 -7.08
N ASP A 68 -27.91 1.75 -6.10
CA ASP A 68 -26.68 1.65 -5.31
C ASP A 68 -25.42 1.33 -6.15
N PHE A 69 -25.62 0.64 -7.27
CA PHE A 69 -24.58 0.15 -8.17
C PHE A 69 -25.03 0.33 -9.62
N SER A 70 -24.10 0.67 -10.51
CA SER A 70 -24.31 0.53 -11.96
C SER A 70 -24.31 -0.95 -12.34
N ARG A 71 -24.94 -1.25 -13.49
CA ARG A 71 -24.80 -2.56 -14.14
C ARG A 71 -23.71 -2.46 -15.19
N GLU A 72 -22.79 -3.40 -15.17
CA GLU A 72 -21.67 -3.43 -16.12
C GLU A 72 -21.73 -4.70 -16.99
N GLU A 73 -21.12 -4.64 -18.18
CA GLU A 73 -20.97 -5.82 -19.01
C GLU A 73 -19.92 -6.78 -18.41
N ALA A 74 -20.27 -8.08 -18.37
CA ALA A 74 -19.41 -9.11 -17.83
C ALA A 74 -18.08 -9.19 -18.59
N THR A 75 -16.98 -8.97 -17.89
CA THR A 75 -15.64 -9.00 -18.50
C THR A 75 -14.84 -10.20 -18.02
N LYS A 76 -14.14 -10.88 -18.94
CA LYS A 76 -13.22 -11.97 -18.62
C LYS A 76 -11.78 -11.57 -18.95
N THR A 77 -10.95 -11.37 -17.92
CA THR A 77 -9.54 -11.00 -18.09
C THR A 77 -8.66 -11.94 -17.28
N ILE A 78 -7.98 -12.87 -17.94
CA ILE A 78 -7.08 -13.80 -17.27
C ILE A 78 -5.65 -13.51 -17.71
N ALA A 79 -4.91 -12.78 -16.88
CA ALA A 79 -3.49 -12.55 -17.09
C ALA A 79 -2.70 -13.85 -16.84
N PRO A 80 -1.55 -14.04 -17.52
CA PRO A 80 -0.70 -15.18 -17.25
C PRO A 80 -0.14 -15.11 -15.82
N LYS A 81 -0.03 -16.28 -15.16
CA LYS A 81 0.72 -16.39 -13.91
C LYS A 81 2.20 -16.13 -14.22
N LYS A 82 2.77 -15.06 -13.69
CA LYS A 82 4.19 -14.72 -13.91
C LYS A 82 5.00 -15.10 -12.69
N LEU A 83 5.79 -16.17 -12.71
CA LEU A 83 6.70 -16.44 -11.60
C LEU A 83 7.80 -15.37 -11.55
N LEU A 84 8.07 -14.84 -10.36
CA LEU A 84 9.20 -13.94 -10.16
C LEU A 84 10.48 -14.75 -10.03
N THR A 85 11.43 -14.53 -10.94
CA THR A 85 12.81 -14.95 -10.75
C THR A 85 13.56 -13.90 -9.93
N PHE A 86 14.05 -14.27 -8.76
CA PHE A 86 14.77 -13.38 -7.87
C PHE A 86 16.13 -13.97 -7.50
N ASP A 87 17.20 -13.35 -8.01
CA ASP A 87 18.55 -13.67 -7.57
C ASP A 87 18.84 -12.99 -6.23
N GLN A 88 18.52 -13.72 -5.15
CA GLN A 88 18.74 -13.25 -3.79
C GLN A 88 20.21 -12.92 -3.50
N LYS A 89 21.16 -13.66 -4.08
CA LYS A 89 22.60 -13.47 -3.81
C LYS A 89 23.09 -12.18 -4.46
N LYS A 90 22.71 -11.93 -5.72
CA LYS A 90 22.99 -10.68 -6.43
C LYS A 90 22.46 -9.46 -5.67
N TRP A 91 21.18 -9.49 -5.27
CA TRP A 91 20.57 -8.36 -4.58
C TRP A 91 21.12 -8.16 -3.17
N LYS A 92 21.41 -9.22 -2.41
CA LYS A 92 22.12 -9.10 -1.13
C LYS A 92 23.48 -8.39 -1.30
N GLY A 93 24.21 -8.72 -2.36
CA GLY A 93 25.48 -8.06 -2.69
C GLY A 93 25.30 -6.58 -3.01
N ALA A 94 24.31 -6.23 -3.85
CA ALA A 94 24.00 -4.85 -4.20
C ALA A 94 23.60 -4.02 -2.97
N LEU A 95 22.65 -4.50 -2.17
CA LEU A 95 22.21 -3.81 -0.95
C LEU A 95 23.35 -3.58 0.04
N ARG A 96 24.26 -4.56 0.19
CA ARG A 96 25.45 -4.41 1.04
C ARG A 96 26.37 -3.30 0.54
N ARG A 97 26.66 -3.25 -0.77
CA ARG A 97 27.48 -2.19 -1.37
C ARG A 97 26.83 -0.81 -1.19
N LEU A 98 25.53 -0.71 -1.50
CA LEU A 98 24.76 0.53 -1.35
C LEU A 98 24.74 1.02 0.11
N SER A 99 24.57 0.12 1.07
CA SER A 99 24.55 0.47 2.50
C SER A 99 25.92 0.97 3.01
N ALA A 100 27.01 0.57 2.36
CA ALA A 100 28.35 0.97 2.79
C ALA A 100 28.61 2.47 2.59
N PHE A 101 27.87 3.14 1.68
CA PHE A 101 28.01 4.58 1.47
C PHE A 101 27.68 5.41 2.72
N PHE A 102 26.82 4.93 3.62
CA PHE A 102 26.56 5.61 4.88
C PHE A 102 27.79 5.72 5.78
N ARG A 103 28.82 4.87 5.59
CA ARG A 103 30.09 4.97 6.34
C ARG A 103 30.89 6.23 6.00
N GLU A 104 30.62 6.84 4.85
CA GLU A 104 31.22 8.12 4.44
C GLU A 104 30.66 9.29 5.29
N PHE A 105 29.60 9.08 6.08
CA PHE A 105 28.87 10.12 6.82
C PHE A 105 28.78 9.81 8.33
N PRO A 106 29.79 10.21 9.14
CA PRO A 106 29.88 9.85 10.56
C PRO A 106 28.73 10.34 11.45
N VAL A 107 28.02 11.40 11.04
CA VAL A 107 26.89 11.94 11.80
C VAL A 107 25.66 11.04 11.76
N ILE A 108 25.58 10.12 10.80
CA ILE A 108 24.45 9.20 10.63
C ILE A 108 24.67 7.99 11.54
N TYR A 109 23.85 7.85 12.59
CA TYR A 109 23.98 6.76 13.56
C TYR A 109 23.08 5.56 13.25
N ASP A 110 21.98 5.74 12.51
CA ASP A 110 21.09 4.66 12.08
C ASP A 110 20.88 4.76 10.57
N SER A 111 21.06 3.65 9.86
CA SER A 111 20.78 3.57 8.44
C SER A 111 20.41 2.16 8.05
N SER A 112 19.53 2.05 7.05
CA SER A 112 19.17 0.75 6.51
C SER A 112 18.68 0.85 5.07
N ILE A 113 18.90 -0.23 4.33
CA ILE A 113 18.33 -0.41 3.01
C ILE A 113 17.63 -1.75 2.99
N SER A 114 16.34 -1.75 2.65
CA SER A 114 15.52 -2.95 2.55
C SER A 114 14.86 -3.04 1.19
N LEU A 115 14.99 -4.20 0.55
CA LEU A 115 14.23 -4.56 -0.64
C LEU A 115 13.09 -5.48 -0.21
N ASN A 116 11.85 -5.04 -0.41
CA ASN A 116 10.66 -5.86 -0.21
C ASN A 116 10.04 -6.17 -1.56
N ILE A 117 9.81 -7.45 -1.80
CA ILE A 117 9.16 -7.93 -3.01
C ILE A 117 7.93 -8.72 -2.61
N ARG A 118 6.77 -8.21 -2.99
CA ARG A 118 5.48 -8.86 -2.83
C ARG A 118 4.99 -9.29 -4.20
N PHE A 119 4.96 -10.58 -4.40
CA PHE A 119 4.32 -11.18 -5.55
C PHE A 119 2.92 -11.62 -5.15
N SER A 120 1.89 -11.14 -5.84
CA SER A 120 0.52 -11.51 -5.52
C SER A 120 -0.33 -11.62 -6.78
N HIS A 121 -1.34 -12.48 -6.74
CA HIS A 121 -2.36 -12.55 -7.76
C HIS A 121 -3.69 -12.13 -7.14
N LYS A 122 -4.40 -11.24 -7.84
CA LYS A 122 -5.75 -10.84 -7.46
C LYS A 122 -6.72 -11.60 -8.34
N TYR A 123 -7.59 -12.37 -7.71
CA TYR A 123 -8.74 -13.00 -8.33
C TYR A 123 -9.98 -12.21 -7.94
N PHE A 124 -10.79 -11.85 -8.92
CA PHE A 124 -12.05 -11.15 -8.73
C PHE A 124 -13.14 -11.88 -9.50
N ILE A 125 -14.26 -12.13 -8.82
CA ILE A 125 -15.47 -12.72 -9.39
C ILE A 125 -16.65 -11.95 -8.82
N ASN A 126 -17.61 -11.57 -9.66
CA ASN A 126 -18.85 -10.91 -9.21
C ASN A 126 -20.11 -11.65 -9.69
N SER A 127 -21.27 -11.22 -9.21
CA SER A 127 -22.58 -11.79 -9.56
C SER A 127 -23.01 -11.52 -11.00
N GLU A 128 -22.40 -10.55 -11.68
CA GLU A 128 -22.65 -10.25 -13.10
C GLU A 128 -21.84 -11.18 -14.03
N GLY A 129 -20.97 -12.03 -13.48
CA GLY A 129 -20.17 -12.99 -14.24
C GLY A 129 -18.81 -12.45 -14.68
N THR A 130 -18.43 -11.25 -14.25
CA THR A 130 -17.06 -10.74 -14.43
C THR A 130 -16.09 -11.64 -13.68
N VAL A 131 -15.04 -12.07 -14.38
CA VAL A 131 -13.94 -12.85 -13.82
C VAL A 131 -12.64 -12.19 -14.23
N SER A 132 -11.84 -11.76 -13.26
CA SER A 132 -10.51 -11.27 -13.53
C SER A 132 -9.44 -11.95 -12.68
N HIS A 133 -8.29 -12.17 -13.30
CA HIS A 133 -7.06 -12.63 -12.68
C HIS A 133 -5.95 -11.71 -13.15
N GLN A 134 -5.32 -11.00 -12.22
CA GLN A 134 -4.23 -10.08 -12.52
C GLN A 134 -3.10 -10.18 -11.51
N PRO A 135 -1.82 -10.13 -11.95
CA PRO A 135 -0.71 -9.95 -11.04
C PRO A 135 -0.79 -8.57 -10.39
N ALA A 136 -0.56 -8.51 -9.08
CA ALA A 136 -0.49 -7.29 -8.29
C ALA A 136 0.84 -7.26 -7.55
N ASN A 137 1.92 -7.20 -8.33
CA ASN A 137 3.27 -7.21 -7.81
C ASN A 137 3.64 -5.84 -7.27
N LEU A 138 4.34 -5.84 -6.15
CA LEU A 138 4.95 -4.66 -5.58
C LEU A 138 6.41 -4.98 -5.25
N VAL A 139 7.31 -4.26 -5.89
CA VAL A 139 8.71 -4.20 -5.54
C VAL A 139 8.94 -2.84 -4.90
N SER A 140 9.50 -2.82 -3.71
CA SER A 140 9.84 -1.58 -3.01
C SER A 140 11.28 -1.68 -2.49
N LEU A 141 12.08 -0.67 -2.82
CA LEU A 141 13.36 -0.43 -2.20
C LEU A 141 13.16 0.76 -1.26
N TYR A 142 13.42 0.52 0.02
CA TYR A 142 13.29 1.53 1.06
C TYR A 142 14.67 1.79 1.67
N VAL A 143 15.18 2.99 1.44
CA VAL A 143 16.39 3.52 2.07
C VAL A 143 15.94 4.47 3.18
N ARG A 144 16.46 4.30 4.39
CA ARG A 144 16.29 5.28 5.47
C ARG A 144 17.59 5.55 6.19
N ALA A 145 17.72 6.76 6.72
CA ALA A 145 18.81 7.16 7.61
C ALA A 145 18.28 8.11 8.70
N ALA A 146 18.97 8.12 9.84
CA ALA A 146 18.71 9.03 10.94
C ALA A 146 20.01 9.61 11.52
N THR A 147 19.90 10.86 11.96
CA THR A 147 20.95 11.61 12.67
C THR A 147 20.32 12.46 13.77
N GLN A 148 21.12 13.29 14.43
CA GLN A 148 20.70 14.21 15.48
C GLN A 148 21.30 15.59 15.20
N ALA A 149 20.48 16.62 15.30
CA ALA A 149 20.95 18.00 15.25
C ALA A 149 21.68 18.40 16.55
N SER A 150 22.39 19.52 16.54
CA SER A 150 23.17 20.01 17.69
C SER A 150 22.32 20.35 18.92
N ASP A 151 21.04 20.65 18.73
CA ASP A 151 20.04 20.89 19.77
C ASP A 151 19.41 19.59 20.34
N GLY A 152 19.83 18.43 19.82
CA GLY A 152 19.31 17.13 20.21
C GLY A 152 18.10 16.65 19.40
N MET A 153 17.59 17.42 18.44
CA MET A 153 16.46 17.02 17.60
C MET A 153 16.81 15.84 16.70
N GLY A 154 16.01 14.78 16.74
CA GLY A 154 16.16 13.63 15.86
C GLY A 154 15.75 13.96 14.43
N LEU A 155 16.67 13.77 13.48
CA LEU A 155 16.45 14.02 12.06
C LEU A 155 16.39 12.69 11.32
N LYS A 156 15.48 12.56 10.35
CA LYS A 156 15.31 11.36 9.54
C LYS A 156 15.12 11.73 8.08
N HIS A 157 15.65 10.91 7.20
CA HIS A 157 15.39 10.99 5.76
C HIS A 157 15.17 9.59 5.20
N PHE A 158 14.37 9.50 4.15
CA PHE A 158 14.20 8.29 3.37
C PHE A 158 14.22 8.59 1.86
N VAL A 159 14.60 7.58 1.08
CA VAL A 159 14.46 7.59 -0.39
C VAL A 159 13.60 6.39 -0.76
N PRO A 160 12.34 6.61 -1.18
CA PRO A 160 11.49 5.53 -1.62
C PRO A 160 11.75 5.20 -3.09
N SER A 161 11.67 3.93 -3.46
CA SER A 161 11.58 3.50 -4.85
C SER A 161 10.61 2.35 -4.98
N TYR A 162 9.68 2.45 -5.93
CA TYR A 162 8.61 1.48 -6.13
C TYR A 162 8.56 1.03 -7.59
N GLY A 163 8.13 -0.20 -7.81
CA GLY A 163 7.88 -0.75 -9.13
C GLY A 163 7.00 -2.00 -9.06
N THR A 164 6.57 -2.47 -10.23
CA THR A 164 5.85 -3.75 -10.38
C THR A 164 6.79 -4.89 -10.78
N GLY A 165 8.07 -4.57 -11.00
CA GLY A 165 9.16 -5.50 -11.32
C GLY A 165 10.52 -4.93 -10.88
N LEU A 166 11.53 -5.80 -10.79
CA LEU A 166 12.89 -5.40 -10.37
C LEU A 166 13.59 -4.52 -11.40
N GLU A 167 13.22 -4.69 -12.67
CA GLU A 167 13.66 -3.90 -13.82
C GLU A 167 13.18 -2.45 -13.79
N GLN A 168 12.15 -2.15 -13.01
CA GLN A 168 11.63 -0.79 -12.82
C GLN A 168 12.34 -0.05 -11.67
N LEU A 169 13.16 -0.75 -10.89
CA LEU A 169 13.98 -0.07 -9.89
C LEU A 169 15.11 0.72 -10.58
N PRO A 170 15.53 1.87 -10.00
CA PRO A 170 16.63 2.64 -10.55
C PRO A 170 17.91 1.80 -10.69
N PRO A 171 18.76 2.04 -11.69
CA PRO A 171 20.09 1.41 -11.76
C PRO A 171 20.91 1.65 -10.49
N GLU A 172 21.82 0.73 -10.14
CA GLU A 172 22.66 0.81 -8.91
C GLU A 172 23.41 2.15 -8.79
N LYS A 173 23.82 2.73 -9.93
CA LYS A 173 24.47 4.05 -9.98
C LYS A 173 23.55 5.18 -9.52
N GLU A 174 22.29 5.18 -9.95
CA GLU A 174 21.29 6.19 -9.56
C GLU A 174 20.84 6.00 -8.12
N MET A 175 20.70 4.74 -7.68
CA MET A 175 20.47 4.43 -6.26
C MET A 175 21.60 4.99 -5.39
N ALA A 176 22.86 4.75 -5.77
CA ALA A 176 24.03 5.24 -5.06
C ALA A 176 24.07 6.78 -5.00
N ALA A 177 23.77 7.45 -6.11
CA ALA A 177 23.68 8.92 -6.16
C ALA A 177 22.58 9.45 -5.23
N SER A 178 21.41 8.81 -5.23
CA SER A 178 20.28 9.19 -4.38
C SER A 178 20.58 8.98 -2.89
N ILE A 179 21.26 7.88 -2.54
CA ILE A 179 21.69 7.59 -1.17
C ILE A 179 22.70 8.63 -0.68
N ARG A 180 23.70 8.99 -1.50
CA ARG A 180 24.67 10.01 -1.13
C ARG A 180 24.02 11.37 -0.97
N LYS A 181 23.17 11.77 -1.92
CA LYS A 181 22.43 13.02 -1.84
C LYS A 181 21.59 13.09 -0.56
N MET A 182 20.87 12.02 -0.23
CA MET A 182 20.10 11.93 1.01
C MET A 182 20.98 12.08 2.25
N ALA A 183 22.16 11.47 2.26
CA ALA A 183 23.09 11.56 3.38
C ALA A 183 23.75 12.96 3.51
N GLU A 184 24.04 13.61 2.38
CA GLU A 184 24.51 15.00 2.32
C GLU A 184 23.44 15.96 2.84
N GLU A 185 22.20 15.83 2.38
CA GLU A 185 21.05 16.62 2.84
C GLU A 185 20.83 16.44 4.34
N LEU A 186 20.84 15.20 4.82
CA LEU A 186 20.68 14.89 6.24
C LEU A 186 21.83 15.44 7.10
N THR A 187 23.06 15.42 6.58
CA THR A 187 24.23 16.04 7.24
C THR A 187 24.09 17.55 7.30
N ALA A 188 23.70 18.20 6.20
CA ALA A 188 23.48 19.65 6.16
C ALA A 188 22.40 20.09 7.17
N LEU A 189 21.32 19.31 7.30
CA LEU A 189 20.24 19.55 8.26
C LEU A 189 20.71 19.57 9.72
N THR A 190 21.80 18.90 10.08
CA THR A 190 22.33 18.95 11.46
C THR A 190 22.81 20.34 11.88
N SER A 191 23.17 21.17 10.90
CA SER A 191 23.66 22.55 11.08
C SER A 191 22.66 23.62 10.61
N ALA A 192 21.50 23.20 10.10
CA ALA A 192 20.49 24.13 9.61
C ALA A 192 19.87 24.92 10.78
N PRO A 193 19.67 26.23 10.64
CA PRO A 193 19.01 27.02 11.66
C PRO A 193 17.55 26.57 11.83
N VAL A 194 17.09 26.58 13.08
CA VAL A 194 15.66 26.36 13.38
C VAL A 194 14.87 27.52 12.77
N LEU A 195 13.88 27.19 11.95
CA LEU A 195 13.02 28.19 11.35
C LEU A 195 12.13 28.82 12.43
N GLU A 196 12.13 30.15 12.51
CA GLU A 196 11.16 30.87 13.32
C GLU A 196 9.73 30.68 12.79
N LYS A 197 8.72 31.03 13.59
CA LYS A 197 7.32 30.95 13.17
C LYS A 197 7.11 31.76 11.89
N TYR A 198 6.78 31.06 10.80
CA TYR A 198 6.57 31.66 9.49
C TYR A 198 5.09 31.76 9.15
N LEU A 199 4.66 32.92 8.67
CA LEU A 199 3.34 33.16 8.10
C LEU A 199 3.51 33.76 6.70
N GLY A 200 3.31 32.94 5.67
CA GLY A 200 3.45 33.38 4.28
C GLY A 200 3.28 32.23 3.28
N PRO A 201 3.44 32.51 1.98
CA PRO A 201 3.30 31.51 0.93
C PRO A 201 4.40 30.45 1.01
N VAL A 202 4.03 29.18 0.91
CA VAL A 202 4.95 28.04 0.87
C VAL A 202 4.91 27.40 -0.51
N LEU A 203 6.07 27.25 -1.13
CA LEU A 203 6.21 26.51 -2.39
C LEU A 203 6.50 25.05 -2.08
N VAL A 204 5.59 24.16 -2.49
CA VAL A 204 5.74 22.71 -2.34
C VAL A 204 5.90 22.10 -3.73
N THR A 205 6.96 21.34 -3.96
CA THR A 205 7.30 20.78 -5.29
C THR A 205 7.60 19.28 -5.21
N GLY A 206 7.57 18.61 -6.37
CA GLY A 206 7.94 17.20 -6.50
C GLY A 206 7.08 16.28 -5.61
N GLN A 207 7.74 15.36 -4.91
CA GLN A 207 7.09 14.39 -4.03
C GLN A 207 6.25 15.06 -2.93
N ALA A 208 6.75 16.15 -2.33
CA ALA A 208 6.07 16.82 -1.23
C ALA A 208 4.70 17.39 -1.65
N ALA A 209 4.55 17.78 -2.93
CA ALA A 209 3.28 18.28 -3.44
C ALA A 209 2.22 17.16 -3.44
N GLY A 210 2.61 15.96 -3.88
CA GLY A 210 1.73 14.78 -3.86
C GLY A 210 1.30 14.38 -2.46
N GLU A 211 2.20 14.45 -1.48
CA GLU A 211 1.89 14.16 -0.07
C GLU A 211 0.92 15.19 0.53
N LEU A 212 1.10 16.48 0.22
CA LEU A 212 0.16 17.52 0.65
C LEU A 212 -1.25 17.25 0.12
N PHE A 213 -1.38 16.93 -1.17
CA PHE A 213 -2.68 16.56 -1.74
C PHE A 213 -3.26 15.32 -1.08
N ALA A 214 -2.45 14.30 -0.82
CA ALA A 214 -2.91 13.09 -0.14
C ALA A 214 -3.42 13.38 1.27
N GLN A 215 -2.77 14.27 2.03
CA GLN A 215 -3.22 14.60 3.40
C GLN A 215 -4.49 15.45 3.43
N VAL A 216 -4.67 16.34 2.45
CA VAL A 216 -5.78 17.29 2.44
C VAL A 216 -7.01 16.72 1.72
N LEU A 217 -6.82 15.90 0.69
CA LEU A 217 -7.90 15.44 -0.18
C LEU A 217 -8.22 13.94 -0.06
N ALA A 218 -7.30 13.10 0.42
CA ALA A 218 -7.65 11.69 0.58
C ALA A 218 -8.61 11.54 1.78
N PRO A 219 -9.69 10.76 1.64
CA PRO A 219 -10.55 10.44 2.77
C PRO A 219 -9.71 9.76 3.86
N GLN A 220 -9.86 10.23 5.10
CA GLN A 220 -9.21 9.64 6.27
C GLN A 220 -9.80 8.28 6.63
#